data_AF-A0A531LID1-F1
#
_entry.id   AF-A0A531LID1-F1
#
_cell.length_a   1.000
_cell.length_b   1.000
_cell.length_c   1.000
_cell.angle_alpha   90.00
_cell.angle_beta   90.00
_cell.angle_gamma   90.00
#
_symmetry.space_group_name_H-M   'P 1'
#
loop_
_entity.id
_entity.type
_entity.pdbx_description
1 polymer ?
#
loop_
_entity_poly.entity_id
_entity_poly.type
_entity_poly.pdbx_seq_one_letter_code
_entity_poly.pdbx_strand_id
1 'polypeptide(L)'
;MQTLQGKAPPVSYKSIIVNLAVDASPAPMVKLGIELAERFGAHLIGLAAADVPPLVATGDGMVYEGEIMQIQRAEIEQRLAELRAEFESLVPASITSEWGQEVCSPTPF
;
A
#
# COMPACT_ATOMS: atom_id res chain seq x y z
N MET A 1 32.30 -21.39 -37.94
CA MET A 1 31.31 -21.86 -36.96
C MET A 1 31.34 -20.89 -35.78
N GLN A 2 30.48 -19.86 -35.79
CA GLN A 2 30.39 -18.89 -34.68
C GLN A 2 29.37 -19.39 -33.67
N THR A 3 29.81 -19.54 -32.42
CA THR A 3 28.98 -19.89 -31.27
C THR A 3 28.12 -18.69 -30.90
N LEU A 4 26.81 -18.79 -31.16
CA LEU A 4 25.81 -17.88 -30.63
C LEU A 4 25.69 -18.16 -29.12
N GLN A 5 26.40 -17.38 -28.29
CA GLN A 5 26.07 -17.32 -26.87
C GLN A 5 24.72 -16.59 -26.75
N GLY A 6 23.67 -17.37 -26.47
CA GLY A 6 22.37 -16.82 -26.10
C GLY A 6 22.49 -16.08 -24.78
N LYS A 7 22.69 -14.77 -24.84
CA LYS A 7 22.55 -13.89 -23.68
C LYS A 7 21.10 -13.99 -23.22
N ALA A 8 20.86 -14.46 -22.01
CA ALA A 8 19.54 -14.42 -21.40
C ALA A 8 18.99 -12.98 -21.54
N PRO A 9 17.72 -12.80 -21.95
CA PRO A 9 17.16 -11.46 -22.07
C PRO A 9 17.33 -10.73 -20.73
N PRO A 10 17.62 -9.41 -20.75
CA PRO A 10 17.74 -8.66 -19.52
C PRO A 10 16.46 -8.85 -18.69
N VAL A 11 16.61 -9.22 -17.43
CA VAL A 11 15.48 -9.36 -16.50
C VAL A 11 14.79 -8.01 -16.42
N SER A 12 13.55 -7.95 -16.86
CA SER A 12 12.69 -6.77 -16.81
C SER A 12 11.47 -7.11 -15.98
N TYR A 13 11.14 -6.24 -15.02
CA TYR A 13 9.94 -6.35 -14.22
C TYR A 13 8.82 -5.61 -14.94
N LYS A 14 7.68 -6.27 -15.12
CA LYS A 14 6.49 -5.63 -15.69
C LYS A 14 5.87 -4.64 -14.70
N SER A 15 5.86 -5.00 -13.41
CA SER A 15 5.26 -4.21 -12.34
C SER A 15 6.08 -4.31 -11.06
N ILE A 16 5.98 -3.27 -10.23
CA ILE A 16 6.61 -3.16 -8.91
C ILE A 16 5.53 -2.77 -7.92
N ILE A 17 5.39 -3.53 -6.84
CA ILE A 17 4.47 -3.23 -5.76
C ILE A 17 5.26 -2.68 -4.58
N VAL A 18 4.78 -1.57 -4.00
CA VAL A 18 5.27 -1.04 -2.73
C VAL A 18 4.19 -1.17 -1.66
N ASN A 19 4.48 -1.92 -0.61
CA ASN A 19 3.61 -2.00 0.57
C ASN A 19 3.90 -0.79 1.47
N LEU A 20 2.88 0.02 1.73
CA LEU A 20 2.99 1.25 2.49
C LEU A 20 2.29 1.06 3.84
N ALA A 21 3.02 1.35 4.93
CA ALA A 21 2.46 1.33 6.26
C ALA A 21 1.51 2.51 6.44
N VAL A 22 0.30 2.24 6.95
CA VAL A 22 -0.75 3.26 7.16
C VAL A 22 -0.31 4.36 8.13
N ASP A 23 0.59 4.04 9.05
CA ASP A 23 0.99 4.92 10.15
C ASP A 23 2.36 5.59 9.92
N ALA A 24 2.93 5.48 8.73
CA ALA A 24 4.25 6.02 8.40
C ALA A 24 4.22 6.83 7.10
N SER A 25 5.17 7.75 6.95
CA SER A 25 5.31 8.48 5.68
C SER A 25 5.62 7.50 4.54
N PRO A 26 4.89 7.58 3.41
CA PRO A 26 5.14 6.75 2.24
C PRO A 26 6.41 7.16 1.48
N ALA A 27 6.90 8.38 1.68
CA ALA A 27 7.93 8.98 0.83
C ALA A 27 9.20 8.14 0.62
N PRO A 28 9.82 7.51 1.65
CA PRO A 28 11.01 6.69 1.42
C PRO A 28 10.74 5.47 0.53
N MET A 29 9.63 4.77 0.76
CA MET A 29 9.26 3.58 0.00
C MET A 29 8.82 3.93 -1.42
N VAL A 30 8.07 5.02 -1.59
CA VAL A 30 7.62 5.49 -2.91
C VAL A 30 8.80 5.94 -3.76
N LYS A 31 9.77 6.67 -3.19
CA LYS A 31 11.00 7.05 -3.91
C LYS A 31 11.78 5.85 -4.42
N LEU A 32 11.97 4.84 -3.58
CA LEU A 32 12.62 3.59 -4.01
C LEU A 32 11.81 2.88 -5.10
N GLY A 33 10.49 2.85 -4.97
CA GLY A 33 9.60 2.27 -5.98
C GLY A 33 9.70 2.98 -7.34
N ILE A 34 9.74 4.31 -7.34
CA ILE A 34 9.94 5.17 -8.52
C ILE A 34 11.27 4.84 -9.20
N GLU A 35 12.38 4.84 -8.45
CA GLU A 35 13.70 4.55 -8.99
C GLU A 35 13.77 3.18 -9.69
N LEU A 36 13.14 2.17 -9.08
CA LEU A 36 13.08 0.84 -9.67
C LEU A 36 12.16 0.82 -10.89
N ALA A 37 11.01 1.50 -10.84
CA ALA A 37 10.07 1.56 -11.94
C ALA A 37 10.68 2.24 -13.17
N GLU A 38 11.41 3.34 -12.99
CA GLU A 38 12.16 4.00 -14.05
C GLU A 38 13.25 3.10 -14.64
N ARG A 39 14.02 2.43 -13.78
CA ARG A 39 15.11 1.54 -14.21
C ARG A 39 14.62 0.40 -15.10
N PHE A 40 13.44 -0.13 -14.84
CA PHE A 40 12.91 -1.29 -15.54
C PHE A 40 11.80 -0.98 -16.55
N GLY A 41 11.33 0.28 -16.62
CA GLY A 41 10.13 0.66 -17.37
C GLY A 41 8.87 -0.02 -16.82
N ALA A 42 8.79 -0.22 -15.51
CA ALA A 42 7.75 -0.98 -14.86
C ALA A 42 6.55 -0.11 -14.43
N HIS A 43 5.38 -0.72 -14.31
CA HIS A 43 4.21 -0.13 -13.68
C HIS A 43 4.35 -0.13 -12.15
N LEU A 44 4.08 1.01 -11.48
CA LEU A 44 4.21 1.12 -10.03
C LEU A 44 2.85 0.98 -9.33
N ILE A 45 2.74 0.05 -8.38
CA ILE A 45 1.51 -0.22 -7.63
C ILE A 45 1.76 0.18 -6.17
N GLY A 46 1.02 1.16 -5.66
CA GLY A 46 0.94 1.45 -4.24
C GLY A 46 -0.09 0.52 -3.57
N LEU A 47 0.29 -0.13 -2.48
CA LEU A 47 -0.57 -1.07 -1.76
C LEU A 47 -0.54 -0.78 -0.26
N ALA A 48 -1.70 -0.69 0.38
CA ALA A 48 -1.82 -0.59 1.83
C ALA A 48 -3.03 -1.38 2.33
N ALA A 49 -2.87 -2.06 3.47
CA ALA A 49 -3.97 -2.76 4.13
C ALA A 49 -3.92 -2.50 5.63
N ALA A 50 -5.09 -2.43 6.26
CA ALA A 50 -5.21 -2.24 7.70
C ALA A 50 -6.42 -3.00 8.26
N ASP A 51 -6.34 -3.32 9.54
CA ASP A 51 -7.39 -3.99 10.28
C ASP A 51 -7.97 -3.04 11.33
N VAL A 52 -9.29 -3.07 11.52
CA VAL A 52 -9.90 -2.45 12.70
C VAL A 52 -9.59 -3.34 13.90
N PRO A 53 -8.87 -2.86 14.93
CA PRO A 53 -8.49 -3.69 16.06
C PRO A 53 -9.74 -4.16 16.83
N PRO A 54 -9.75 -5.40 17.36
CA PRO A 54 -10.84 -5.87 18.19
C PRO A 54 -10.94 -5.02 19.46
N LEU A 55 -12.18 -4.75 19.91
CA LEU A 55 -12.40 -4.07 21.17
C LEU A 55 -11.88 -4.93 22.33
N VAL A 56 -11.06 -4.34 23.20
CA VAL A 56 -10.61 -4.98 24.43
C VAL A 56 -11.54 -4.53 25.54
N ALA A 57 -12.21 -5.47 26.21
CA ALA A 57 -13.00 -5.15 27.39
C ALA A 57 -12.08 -4.62 28.49
N THR A 58 -12.20 -3.33 28.81
CA THR A 58 -11.61 -2.77 30.03
C THR A 58 -12.50 -3.15 31.22
N GLY A 59 -11.90 -3.28 32.41
CA GLY A 59 -12.57 -3.79 33.62
C GLY A 59 -13.82 -3.01 34.09
N ASP A 60 -14.11 -1.86 33.48
CA ASP A 60 -15.19 -0.94 33.86
C ASP A 60 -16.48 -1.08 33.05
N GLY A 61 -16.58 -2.09 32.16
CA GLY A 61 -17.85 -2.49 31.56
C GLY A 61 -18.12 -1.97 30.14
N MET A 62 -19.11 -2.62 29.53
CA MET A 62 -19.52 -2.58 28.12
C MET A 62 -19.38 -1.20 27.47
N VAL A 63 -18.36 -1.05 26.63
CA VAL A 63 -18.23 0.10 25.75
C VAL A 63 -19.10 -0.17 24.53
N TYR A 64 -20.00 0.74 24.16
CA TYR A 64 -20.90 0.63 23.00
C TYR A 64 -20.12 0.18 21.75
N GLU A 65 -20.20 -1.12 21.44
CA GLU A 65 -19.21 -1.81 20.60
C GLU A 65 -19.26 -1.33 19.14
N GLY A 66 -20.45 -1.04 18.62
CA GLY A 66 -20.63 -0.64 17.22
C GLY A 66 -20.05 0.74 16.90
N GLU A 67 -20.27 1.75 17.73
CA GLU A 67 -19.96 3.14 17.40
C GLU A 67 -18.44 3.40 17.39
N ILE A 68 -17.69 2.84 18.34
CA ILE A 68 -16.24 2.98 18.39
C ILE A 68 -15.56 2.27 17.21
N MET A 69 -16.04 1.10 16.83
CA MET A 69 -15.50 0.36 15.69
C MET A 69 -15.74 1.12 14.37
N GLN A 70 -16.88 1.79 14.22
CA GLN A 70 -17.15 2.65 13.06
C GLN A 70 -16.22 3.88 13.04
N ILE A 71 -15.96 4.51 14.19
CA ILE A 71 -15.00 5.63 14.29
C ILE A 71 -13.60 5.18 13.88
N GLN A 72 -13.11 4.06 14.43
CA GLN A 72 -11.78 3.54 14.08
C GLN A 72 -11.67 3.18 12.60
N ARG A 73 -12.72 2.60 12.02
CA ARG A 73 -12.78 2.31 10.59
C ARG A 73 -12.69 3.59 9.77
N ALA A 74 -13.46 4.62 10.13
CA ALA A 74 -13.43 5.91 9.45
C ALA A 74 -12.05 6.59 9.56
N GLU A 75 -11.38 6.48 10.71
CA GLU A 75 -10.02 6.97 10.89
C GLU A 75 -9.02 6.24 9.99
N ILE A 76 -9.11 4.91 9.88
CA ILE A 76 -8.26 4.11 8.99
C ILE A 76 -8.53 4.49 7.53
N GLU A 77 -9.78 4.62 7.12
CA GLU A 77 -10.15 5.04 5.76
C GLU A 77 -9.61 6.43 5.43
N GLN A 78 -9.70 7.38 6.37
CA GLN A 78 -9.15 8.72 6.22
C GLN A 78 -7.63 8.68 6.04
N ARG A 79 -6.91 7.92 6.87
CA ARG A 79 -5.45 7.75 6.73
C ARG A 79 -5.07 7.11 5.40
N LEU A 80 -5.82 6.10 4.94
CA LEU A 80 -5.58 5.48 3.64
C LEU A 80 -5.82 6.46 2.48
N ALA A 81 -6.82 7.33 2.57
CA ALA A 81 -7.05 8.37 1.58
C ALA A 81 -5.91 9.40 1.53
N GLU A 82 -5.39 9.81 2.70
CA GLU A 82 -4.22 10.69 2.80
C GLU A 82 -2.97 10.02 2.22
N LEU A 83 -2.74 8.75 2.57
CA LEU A 83 -1.62 7.95 2.07
C LEU A 83 -1.66 7.80 0.54
N ARG A 84 -2.86 7.55 -0.01
CA ARG A 84 -3.10 7.52 -1.45
C ARG A 84 -2.78 8.87 -2.10
N ALA A 85 -3.27 9.97 -1.53
CA ALA A 85 -3.02 11.30 -2.07
C ALA A 85 -1.52 11.64 -2.06
N GLU A 86 -0.80 11.29 -0.99
CA GLU A 86 0.65 11.48 -0.93
C GLU A 86 1.38 10.61 -1.97
N PHE A 87 1.01 9.33 -2.11
CA PHE A 87 1.52 8.46 -3.17
C PHE A 87 1.33 9.08 -4.56
N GLU A 88 0.09 9.46 -4.90
CA GLU A 88 -0.24 10.06 -6.20
C GLU A 88 0.51 11.39 -6.43
N SER A 89 0.77 12.17 -5.37
CA SER A 89 1.54 13.41 -5.48
C SER A 89 3.04 13.21 -5.67
N LEU A 90 3.59 12.09 -5.19
CA LEU A 90 5.01 11.77 -5.28
C LEU A 90 5.38 11.09 -6.60
N VAL A 91 4.46 10.33 -7.19
CA VAL A 91 4.72 9.60 -8.44
C VAL A 91 4.78 10.57 -9.63
N PRO A 92 5.90 10.63 -10.37
CA PRO A 92 5.99 11.45 -11.56
C PRO A 92 5.01 11.00 -12.64
N ALA A 93 4.45 11.96 -13.39
CA ALA A 93 3.53 11.68 -14.50
C ALA A 93 4.12 10.79 -15.62
N SER A 94 5.44 10.62 -15.67
CA SER A 94 6.13 9.72 -16.60
C SER A 94 6.04 8.23 -16.20
N ILE A 95 5.65 7.92 -14.98
CA ILE A 95 5.51 6.56 -14.47
C ILE A 95 4.02 6.21 -14.42
N THR A 96 3.64 5.13 -15.09
CA THR A 96 2.27 4.60 -14.94
C THR A 96 2.14 3.98 -13.55
N SER A 97 1.06 4.33 -12.84
CA SER A 97 0.82 3.80 -11.49
C SER A 97 -0.65 3.52 -11.21
N GLU A 98 -0.89 2.64 -10.24
CA GLU A 98 -2.21 2.37 -9.67
C GLU A 98 -2.14 2.24 -8.14
N TRP A 99 -3.31 2.24 -7.51
CA TRP A 99 -3.47 2.14 -6.06
C TRP A 99 -4.42 1.00 -5.69
N GLY A 100 -4.00 0.17 -4.73
CA GLY A 100 -4.83 -0.85 -4.10
C GLY A 100 -4.88 -0.69 -2.59
N GLN A 101 -6.05 -0.88 -1.99
CA GLN A 101 -6.18 -0.91 -0.54
C GLN A 101 -7.31 -1.83 -0.08
N GLU A 102 -7.24 -2.29 1.17
CA GLU A 102 -8.31 -3.03 1.83
C GLU A 102 -8.36 -2.67 3.32
N VAL A 103 -9.57 -2.63 3.89
CA VAL A 103 -9.78 -2.49 5.33
C VAL A 103 -10.57 -3.69 5.83
N CYS A 104 -9.90 -4.57 6.57
CA CYS A 104 -10.57 -5.73 7.13
C CYS A 104 -11.62 -5.29 8.15
N SER A 105 -12.86 -5.74 7.94
CA SER A 105 -13.90 -5.58 8.95
C SER A 105 -13.72 -6.68 10.01
N PRO A 106 -13.86 -6.34 11.30
CA PRO A 106 -13.76 -7.32 12.38
C PRO A 106 -14.83 -8.39 12.15
N THR A 107 -14.40 -9.65 12.14
CA THR A 107 -15.30 -10.79 11.95
C THR A 107 -16.35 -10.79 13.07
N PRO A 108 -17.65 -10.89 12.76
CA PRO A 108 -18.66 -11.10 13.78
C PRO A 108 -18.37 -12.46 14.44
N PHE A 109 -18.04 -12.45 15.73
CA PHE A 109 -17.95 -13.67 16.55
C PHE A 109 -19.35 -14.08 17.02
#